data_AF-A0A024W3K4-F1
#
_entry.id   AF-A0A024W3K4-F1
#
_cell.length_a   1.000
_cell.length_b   1.000
_cell.length_c   1.000
_cell.angle_alpha   90.00
_cell.angle_beta   90.00
_cell.angle_gamma   90.00
#
_symmetry.space_group_name_H-M   'P 1'
#
loop_
_entity.id
_entity.type
_entity.pdbx_description
1 polymer ?
#
loop_
_entity_poly.entity_id
_entity_poly.type
_entity_poly.pdbx_seq_one_letter_code
_entity_poly.pdbx_strand_id
1 'polypeptide(L)'
;MLKVHIIKTWKGFIKRQPFSSVLYEQKRKEYVSPPFEKNKDKFKKNTKFKEELYKYHYEEYIDCVNSRPILYLKDEEIYEHEHEDNVETSHNNSNNNKKKKKKNTHDKRLKRNIPFIYSNEIQNLEELKKNPFVLVNVKNMKNESFGVATFNPYSLISARIISNNTLFSININFFIEKIKNSLQWRYKLMTNHENQENDIHSSSHNVNNENIKEFINFDEQQNKINNSTENHIHTYTYHTLNPKLCYRLINAEGDNIPGLIIDRYDDFFSIQHITLGCEMLAYNINHAILELLNPKAIIFRNDIKERLNEKLEIYKKKRIEKTCV
;
A
#
# COMPACT_ATOMS: atom_id res chain seq x y z
N MET A 1 -27.06 -25.53 -38.60
CA MET A 1 -27.46 -24.12 -38.44
C MET A 1 -28.26 -23.96 -37.15
N LEU A 2 -27.58 -23.65 -36.04
CA LEU A 2 -28.21 -23.46 -34.73
C LEU A 2 -28.64 -22.01 -34.55
N LYS A 3 -29.96 -21.79 -34.38
CA LYS A 3 -30.60 -20.51 -34.09
C LYS A 3 -30.29 -20.08 -32.66
N VAL A 4 -29.59 -18.96 -32.50
CA VAL A 4 -29.43 -18.28 -31.20
C VAL A 4 -30.58 -17.28 -31.02
N HIS A 5 -31.35 -17.45 -29.94
CA HIS A 5 -32.43 -16.54 -29.56
C HIS A 5 -31.85 -15.26 -28.95
N ILE A 6 -32.27 -14.12 -29.49
CA ILE A 6 -31.99 -12.77 -28.97
C ILE A 6 -32.99 -12.50 -27.83
N ILE A 7 -32.49 -12.25 -26.62
CA ILE A 7 -33.30 -11.70 -25.53
C ILE A 7 -32.79 -10.30 -25.14
N LYS A 8 -33.76 -9.39 -25.24
CA LYS A 8 -33.87 -7.96 -24.97
C LYS A 8 -32.99 -7.35 -23.84
N THR A 9 -32.20 -6.37 -24.26
CA THR A 9 -31.95 -5.02 -23.68
C THR A 9 -32.20 -4.78 -22.18
N TRP A 10 -31.14 -4.45 -21.46
CA TRP A 10 -31.18 -3.77 -20.15
C TRP A 10 -31.04 -2.25 -20.37
N LYS A 11 -32.05 -1.47 -19.96
CA LYS A 11 -32.01 0.00 -19.89
C LYS A 11 -31.79 0.40 -18.43
N GLY A 12 -30.60 0.90 -18.11
CA GLY A 12 -30.28 1.52 -16.83
C GLY A 12 -29.23 2.60 -17.05
N PHE A 13 -29.64 3.85 -16.94
CA PHE A 13 -28.88 5.06 -17.27
C PHE A 13 -27.61 5.21 -16.41
N ILE A 14 -26.44 5.01 -17.02
CA ILE A 14 -25.24 5.80 -16.72
C ILE A 14 -24.86 6.42 -18.06
N LYS A 15 -25.01 7.75 -18.19
CA LYS A 15 -24.51 8.49 -19.35
C LYS A 15 -23.00 8.31 -19.43
N ARG A 16 -22.56 7.31 -20.18
CA ARG A 16 -21.19 7.18 -20.67
C ARG A 16 -20.99 8.25 -21.74
N GLN A 17 -20.17 9.25 -21.45
CA GLN A 17 -19.53 10.03 -22.52
C GLN A 17 -18.30 9.23 -22.98
N PRO A 18 -18.17 8.91 -24.27
CA PRO A 18 -16.95 8.34 -24.80
C PRO A 18 -15.98 9.51 -25.00
N PHE A 19 -14.97 9.66 -24.14
CA PHE A 19 -13.93 10.64 -24.43
C PHE A 19 -12.92 10.05 -25.41
N SER A 20 -13.21 10.33 -26.67
CA SER A 20 -12.26 10.44 -27.77
C SER A 20 -11.10 11.37 -27.37
N SER A 21 -9.87 10.91 -27.64
CA SER A 21 -8.67 11.70 -27.91
C SER A 21 -8.72 13.19 -27.52
N VAL A 22 -8.48 13.49 -26.24
CA VAL A 22 -8.15 14.86 -25.82
C VAL A 22 -6.63 14.98 -25.83
N LEU A 23 -6.10 15.74 -26.79
CA LEU A 23 -4.73 16.24 -26.77
C LEU A 23 -4.51 16.99 -25.46
N TYR A 24 -3.59 16.48 -24.64
CA TYR A 24 -3.29 17.00 -23.32
C TYR A 24 -2.35 18.21 -23.47
N GLU A 25 -2.91 19.42 -23.55
CA GLU A 25 -2.11 20.63 -23.31
C GLU A 25 -1.77 20.73 -21.82
N GLN A 26 -0.49 20.54 -21.51
CA GLN A 26 0.09 20.72 -20.18
C GLN A 26 -0.12 22.16 -19.67
N LYS A 27 -1.13 22.36 -18.82
CA LYS A 27 -1.12 23.46 -17.84
C LYS A 27 -0.64 22.92 -16.51
N ARG A 28 0.68 22.95 -16.28
CA ARG A 28 1.26 22.83 -14.93
C ARG A 28 0.71 24.00 -14.10
N LYS A 29 -0.15 23.72 -13.12
CA LYS A 29 -0.45 24.69 -12.05
C LYS A 29 0.61 24.54 -10.98
N GLU A 30 1.48 25.54 -10.84
CA GLU A 30 2.37 25.66 -9.69
C GLU A 30 1.52 25.86 -8.43
N TYR A 31 1.57 24.89 -7.52
CA TYR A 31 0.90 24.97 -6.22
C TYR A 31 1.95 25.05 -5.10
N VAL A 32 1.88 26.13 -4.31
CA VAL A 32 2.73 26.34 -3.12
C VAL A 32 1.92 25.97 -1.88
N SER A 33 2.35 24.93 -1.16
CA SER A 33 1.76 24.54 0.12
C SER A 33 2.34 25.36 1.29
N PRO A 34 1.58 25.60 2.38
CA PRO A 34 2.08 26.33 3.55
C PRO A 34 3.21 25.58 4.29
N PRO A 35 4.05 26.29 5.06
CA PRO A 35 5.26 25.73 5.66
C PRO A 35 4.96 24.67 6.72
N PHE A 36 5.91 23.75 6.86
CA PHE A 36 5.91 22.63 7.80
C PHE A 36 5.91 23.09 9.27
N GLU A 37 4.96 22.63 10.08
CA GLU A 37 5.05 22.75 11.55
C GLU A 37 6.09 21.73 12.08
N LYS A 38 7.32 22.21 12.32
CA LYS A 38 8.40 21.41 12.93
C LYS A 38 8.12 21.25 14.43
N ASN A 39 7.51 20.14 14.85
CA ASN A 39 7.61 19.68 16.24
C ASN A 39 9.07 19.23 16.48
N LYS A 40 9.91 20.13 16.99
CA LYS A 40 11.38 20.00 16.95
C LYS A 40 12.01 19.04 17.95
N ASP A 41 11.27 18.50 18.91
CA ASP A 41 11.91 17.84 20.05
C ASP A 41 11.39 16.41 20.29
N LYS A 42 12.07 15.42 19.66
CA LYS A 42 12.36 14.08 20.22
C LYS A 42 13.04 13.08 19.27
N PHE A 43 13.06 13.30 17.96
CA PHE A 43 13.41 12.22 16.99
C PHE A 43 14.62 12.44 16.06
N LYS A 44 15.41 13.51 16.26
CA LYS A 44 16.60 13.81 15.45
C LYS A 44 17.70 12.74 15.44
N LYS A 45 17.67 11.73 16.33
CA LYS A 45 18.78 10.78 16.52
C LYS A 45 18.78 9.54 15.62
N ASN A 46 17.68 9.20 14.93
CA ASN A 46 17.56 7.93 14.19
C ASN A 46 17.24 8.05 12.70
N THR A 47 17.35 9.25 12.13
CA THR A 47 16.94 9.52 10.75
C THR A 47 18.18 9.77 9.89
N LYS A 48 18.35 8.94 8.87
CA LYS A 48 19.51 9.00 7.97
C LYS A 48 19.23 9.84 6.73
N PHE A 49 17.96 9.95 6.39
CA PHE A 49 17.46 10.66 5.23
C PHE A 49 16.69 11.88 5.73
N LYS A 50 17.27 13.08 5.61
CA LYS A 50 16.69 14.35 6.07
C LYS A 50 15.76 14.95 4.99
N GLU A 51 15.96 16.22 4.66
CA GLU A 51 15.12 17.02 3.75
C GLU A 51 15.04 16.48 2.31
N GLU A 52 15.99 15.62 1.89
CA GLU A 52 16.04 14.99 0.56
C GLU A 52 14.81 14.14 0.22
N LEU A 53 14.12 13.59 1.22
CA LEU A 53 12.93 12.75 0.99
C LEU A 53 11.63 13.56 0.92
N TYR A 54 11.54 14.70 1.61
CA TYR A 54 10.32 15.50 1.64
C TYR A 54 9.95 16.08 0.27
N LYS A 55 10.94 16.22 -0.63
CA LYS A 55 10.70 16.64 -2.02
C LYS A 55 9.72 15.71 -2.74
N TYR A 56 9.72 14.40 -2.44
CA TYR A 56 8.86 13.42 -3.10
C TYR A 56 7.38 13.53 -2.71
N HIS A 57 6.99 14.45 -1.83
CA HIS A 57 5.58 14.83 -1.67
C HIS A 57 5.12 15.90 -2.66
N TYR A 58 6.05 16.48 -3.42
CA TYR A 58 5.84 17.61 -4.32
C TYR A 58 6.44 17.38 -5.72
N GLU A 59 7.43 16.50 -5.83
CA GLU A 59 8.13 16.13 -7.05
C GLU A 59 7.86 14.67 -7.41
N GLU A 60 7.53 14.42 -8.67
CA GLU A 60 7.34 13.07 -9.19
C GLU A 60 8.66 12.29 -9.18
N TYR A 61 8.61 11.04 -8.71
CA TYR A 61 9.70 10.11 -8.98
C TYR A 61 9.58 9.62 -10.43
N ILE A 62 10.61 9.91 -11.23
CA ILE A 62 10.70 9.48 -12.62
C ILE A 62 11.48 8.16 -12.70
N ASP A 63 10.76 7.09 -13.01
CA ASP A 63 11.33 5.76 -13.13
C ASP A 63 11.97 5.51 -14.50
N CYS A 64 13.30 5.55 -14.54
CA CYS A 64 14.10 5.24 -15.72
C CYS A 64 14.29 3.73 -15.90
N VAL A 65 13.30 3.05 -16.50
CA VAL A 65 13.24 1.59 -16.66
C VAL A 65 14.55 0.97 -17.20
N ASN A 66 15.16 1.60 -18.21
CA ASN A 66 16.36 1.08 -18.89
C ASN A 66 17.65 1.29 -18.10
N SER A 67 17.65 2.12 -17.06
CA SER A 67 18.81 2.45 -16.26
C SER A 67 18.66 2.02 -14.79
N ARG A 68 17.67 1.17 -14.48
CA ARG A 68 17.54 0.62 -13.13
C ARG A 68 18.76 -0.25 -12.81
N PRO A 69 19.46 0.01 -11.69
CA PRO A 69 20.52 -0.89 -11.26
C PRO A 69 19.97 -2.27 -10.91
N ILE A 70 20.84 -3.28 -11.01
CA ILE A 70 20.47 -4.66 -10.72
C ILE A 70 20.91 -5.02 -9.30
N LEU A 71 19.98 -5.56 -8.52
CA LEU A 71 20.24 -6.21 -7.24
C LEU A 71 20.42 -7.70 -7.47
N TYR A 72 21.61 -8.20 -7.15
CA TYR A 72 21.96 -9.61 -7.25
C TYR A 72 21.74 -10.32 -5.91
N LEU A 73 20.96 -11.39 -5.92
CA LEU A 73 20.80 -12.31 -4.79
C LEU A 73 21.99 -13.26 -4.73
N LYS A 74 22.46 -13.55 -3.52
CA LYS A 74 23.52 -14.54 -3.28
C LYS A 74 23.08 -15.93 -3.69
N ASP A 75 23.99 -16.76 -4.17
CA ASP A 75 23.76 -18.21 -4.20
C ASP A 75 23.91 -18.79 -2.79
N GLU A 76 23.09 -19.76 -2.40
CA GLU A 76 23.28 -20.49 -1.14
C GLU A 76 24.67 -21.16 -1.12
N GLU A 77 25.52 -20.75 -0.17
CA GLU A 77 26.81 -21.38 0.08
C GLU A 77 26.60 -22.86 0.45
N ILE A 78 27.34 -23.74 -0.22
CA ILE A 78 27.44 -25.14 0.17
C ILE A 78 28.39 -25.16 1.36
N TYR A 79 27.85 -25.17 2.58
CA TYR A 79 28.65 -25.59 3.74
C TYR A 79 28.95 -27.07 3.57
N GLU A 80 30.15 -27.40 3.13
CA GLU A 80 30.72 -28.72 3.37
C GLU A 80 30.99 -28.78 4.88
N HIS A 81 30.23 -29.60 5.59
CA HIS A 81 30.65 -30.00 6.92
C HIS A 81 31.93 -30.83 6.72
N GLU A 82 33.08 -30.21 6.97
CA GLU A 82 34.30 -30.96 7.27
C GLU A 82 33.99 -31.76 8.53
N HIS A 83 33.62 -33.02 8.34
CA HIS A 83 33.72 -33.99 9.40
C HIS A 83 35.22 -34.20 9.62
N GLU A 84 35.74 -33.70 10.75
CA GLU A 84 37.02 -34.14 11.27
C GLU A 84 36.95 -35.65 11.48
N ASP A 85 37.61 -36.39 10.60
CA ASP A 85 37.80 -37.83 10.71
C ASP A 85 38.61 -38.14 11.97
N ASN A 86 38.09 -39.03 12.80
CA ASN A 86 38.90 -39.97 13.59
C ASN A 86 38.04 -41.17 13.96
N VAL A 87 38.25 -42.28 13.22
CA VAL A 87 38.47 -43.65 13.72
C VAL A 87 38.40 -44.59 12.51
N GLU A 88 39.54 -45.22 12.22
CA GLU A 88 39.64 -46.35 11.30
C GLU A 88 38.66 -47.46 11.71
N THR A 89 37.84 -47.91 10.76
CA THR A 89 37.59 -49.35 10.58
C THR A 89 37.11 -49.59 9.16
N SER A 90 37.78 -50.52 8.51
CA SER A 90 37.43 -51.10 7.22
C SER A 90 35.98 -51.59 7.21
N HIS A 91 35.23 -51.24 6.17
CA HIS A 91 34.36 -52.14 5.38
C HIS A 91 33.73 -51.35 4.22
N ASN A 92 33.82 -51.94 3.02
CA ASN A 92 33.33 -51.41 1.76
C ASN A 92 31.88 -50.90 1.83
N ASN A 93 31.66 -49.64 1.45
CA ASN A 93 30.39 -49.22 0.88
C ASN A 93 30.59 -48.07 -0.10
N SER A 94 30.13 -48.29 -1.33
CA SER A 94 30.09 -47.32 -2.41
C SER A 94 29.05 -46.24 -2.10
N ASN A 95 29.41 -45.30 -1.22
CA ASN A 95 28.58 -44.14 -0.90
C ASN A 95 28.77 -43.07 -1.98
N ASN A 96 27.89 -43.12 -2.97
CA ASN A 96 27.59 -41.98 -3.83
C ASN A 96 27.11 -40.82 -2.96
N ASN A 97 28.04 -39.96 -2.52
CA ASN A 97 27.77 -38.65 -1.92
C ASN A 97 27.11 -37.76 -2.98
N LYS A 98 25.81 -37.98 -3.23
CA LYS A 98 24.95 -37.01 -3.93
C LYS A 98 24.89 -35.77 -3.06
N LYS A 99 25.78 -34.81 -3.30
CA LYS A 99 25.68 -33.42 -2.84
C LYS A 99 24.27 -32.93 -3.15
N LYS A 100 23.38 -32.95 -2.15
CA LYS A 100 22.04 -32.37 -2.28
C LYS A 100 22.24 -30.87 -2.44
N LYS A 101 22.22 -30.37 -3.68
CA LYS A 101 22.10 -28.94 -3.97
C LYS A 101 20.87 -28.43 -3.19
N LYS A 102 21.08 -27.77 -2.05
CA LYS A 102 20.00 -27.02 -1.40
C LYS A 102 19.60 -25.93 -2.39
N LYS A 103 18.31 -25.96 -2.75
CA LYS A 103 17.73 -25.01 -3.71
C LYS A 103 17.43 -23.72 -2.94
N ASN A 104 18.08 -22.61 -3.34
CA ASN A 104 17.89 -21.24 -2.86
C ASN A 104 16.50 -21.01 -2.23
N THR A 105 16.49 -20.91 -0.91
CA THR A 105 15.29 -20.74 -0.09
C THR A 105 14.63 -19.40 -0.38
N HIS A 106 15.43 -18.34 -0.58
CA HIS A 106 14.94 -17.02 -0.96
C HIS A 106 14.33 -17.00 -2.37
N ASP A 107 14.93 -17.67 -3.37
CA ASP A 107 14.36 -17.75 -4.73
C ASP A 107 12.96 -18.37 -4.72
N LYS A 108 12.78 -19.45 -3.96
CA LYS A 108 11.45 -20.09 -3.80
C LYS A 108 10.46 -19.17 -3.12
N ARG A 109 10.91 -18.40 -2.12
CA ARG A 109 10.09 -17.46 -1.37
C ARG A 109 9.60 -16.33 -2.28
N LEU A 110 10.49 -15.75 -3.09
CA LEU A 110 10.13 -14.72 -4.08
C LEU A 110 9.21 -15.26 -5.17
N LYS A 111 9.45 -16.49 -5.66
CA LYS A 111 8.55 -17.17 -6.64
C LYS A 111 7.14 -17.42 -6.11
N ARG A 112 6.95 -17.42 -4.78
CA ARG A 112 5.64 -17.52 -4.11
C ARG A 112 5.02 -16.16 -3.80
N ASN A 113 5.53 -15.08 -4.39
CA ASN A 113 5.09 -13.70 -4.17
C ASN A 113 5.22 -13.22 -2.71
N ILE A 114 6.15 -13.78 -1.93
CA ILE A 114 6.53 -13.19 -0.64
C ILE A 114 7.59 -12.12 -0.96
N PRO A 115 7.29 -10.81 -0.84
CA PRO A 115 7.99 -9.77 -1.59
C PRO A 115 9.30 -9.28 -0.96
N PHE A 116 9.73 -9.85 0.17
CA PHE A 116 10.82 -9.31 0.98
C PHE A 116 12.20 -9.82 0.55
N ILE A 117 13.22 -8.99 0.59
CA ILE A 117 14.61 -9.40 0.38
C ILE A 117 15.40 -8.86 1.57
N TYR A 118 16.06 -9.74 2.29
CA TYR A 118 16.80 -9.39 3.50
C TYR A 118 18.22 -8.93 3.15
N SER A 119 18.77 -8.03 3.97
CA SER A 119 20.11 -7.45 3.78
C SER A 119 21.21 -8.50 3.54
N ASN A 120 21.16 -9.62 4.26
CA ASN A 120 22.14 -10.71 4.15
C ASN A 120 22.01 -11.53 2.85
N GLU A 121 20.87 -11.47 2.15
CA GLU A 121 20.60 -12.17 0.89
C GLU A 121 21.17 -11.44 -0.34
N ILE A 122 21.64 -10.19 -0.19
CA ILE A 122 22.07 -9.33 -1.29
C ILE A 122 23.59 -9.43 -1.48
N GLN A 123 24.03 -9.76 -2.70
CA GLN A 123 25.45 -9.89 -3.06
C GLN A 123 26.14 -8.53 -3.23
N ASN A 124 25.52 -7.61 -3.98
CA ASN A 124 26.11 -6.31 -4.33
C ASN A 124 25.57 -5.14 -3.47
N LEU A 125 25.33 -5.39 -2.18
CA LEU A 125 24.70 -4.42 -1.28
C LEU A 125 25.48 -3.11 -1.16
N GLU A 126 26.81 -3.18 -0.97
CA GLU A 126 27.66 -2.00 -0.78
C GLU A 126 27.77 -1.14 -2.04
N GLU A 127 27.63 -1.73 -3.23
CA GLU A 127 27.57 -0.99 -4.49
C GLU A 127 26.26 -0.19 -4.58
N LEU A 128 25.12 -0.87 -4.39
CA LEU A 128 23.79 -0.24 -4.48
C LEU A 128 23.56 0.83 -3.40
N LYS A 129 24.18 0.67 -2.24
CA LYS A 129 24.10 1.60 -1.11
C LYS A 129 24.60 3.01 -1.44
N LYS A 130 25.42 3.16 -2.49
CA LYS A 130 25.87 4.47 -3.00
C LYS A 130 24.71 5.32 -3.55
N ASN A 131 23.64 4.70 -4.03
CA ASN A 131 22.45 5.38 -4.51
C ASN A 131 21.17 4.66 -4.02
N PRO A 132 20.70 4.96 -2.79
CA PRO A 132 19.57 4.24 -2.19
C PRO A 132 18.19 4.71 -2.67
N PHE A 133 18.10 5.82 -3.42
CA PHE A 133 16.83 6.42 -3.85
C PHE A 133 16.47 6.04 -5.29
N VAL A 134 16.58 4.75 -5.61
CA VAL A 134 16.23 4.21 -6.93
C VAL A 134 15.51 2.89 -6.80
N LEU A 135 14.69 2.61 -7.81
CA LEU A 135 14.15 1.26 -8.03
C LEU A 135 15.24 0.35 -8.59
N VAL A 136 15.24 -0.90 -8.13
CA VAL A 136 16.21 -1.92 -8.55
C VAL A 136 15.48 -3.05 -9.28
N ASN A 137 16.12 -3.61 -10.32
CA ASN A 137 15.70 -4.89 -10.88
C ASN A 137 16.35 -6.02 -10.07
N VAL A 138 15.60 -7.03 -9.67
CA VAL A 138 16.08 -8.13 -8.81
C VAL A 138 16.37 -9.36 -9.65
N LYS A 139 17.59 -9.89 -9.52
CA LYS A 139 18.02 -11.12 -10.18
C LYS A 139 18.83 -12.03 -9.25
N ASN A 140 18.85 -13.33 -9.52
CA ASN A 140 19.87 -14.21 -8.93
C ASN A 140 21.13 -14.28 -9.81
N MET A 141 22.15 -15.00 -9.34
CA MET A 141 23.42 -15.19 -10.07
C MET A 141 23.26 -15.95 -11.40
N LYS A 142 22.14 -16.67 -11.58
CA LYS A 142 21.78 -17.34 -12.84
C LYS A 142 21.04 -16.42 -13.81
N ASN A 143 20.96 -15.13 -13.51
CA ASN A 143 20.26 -14.11 -14.29
C ASN A 143 18.72 -14.34 -14.38
N GLU A 144 18.15 -15.18 -13.50
CA GLU A 144 16.68 -15.29 -13.36
C GLU A 144 16.15 -14.01 -12.71
N SER A 145 15.11 -13.42 -13.31
CA SER A 145 14.49 -12.17 -12.83
C SER A 145 13.34 -12.42 -11.88
N PHE A 146 13.27 -11.65 -10.79
CA PHE A 146 12.17 -11.67 -9.82
C PHE A 146 11.28 -10.42 -9.89
N GLY A 147 11.71 -9.39 -10.61
CA GLY A 147 10.92 -8.18 -10.82
C GLY A 147 11.63 -6.90 -10.40
N VAL A 148 10.84 -5.89 -10.08
CA VAL A 148 11.25 -4.55 -9.65
C VAL A 148 11.01 -4.44 -8.16
N ALA A 149 11.97 -3.90 -7.42
CA ALA A 149 11.85 -3.64 -6.01
C ALA A 149 12.15 -2.19 -5.65
N THR A 150 11.51 -1.74 -4.58
CA THR A 150 12.03 -0.62 -3.80
C THR A 150 13.21 -1.10 -2.95
N PHE A 151 14.17 -0.23 -2.67
CA PHE A 151 15.41 -0.59 -1.99
C PHE A 151 15.75 0.38 -0.85
N ASN A 152 16.22 -0.15 0.27
CA ASN A 152 16.75 0.56 1.42
C ASN A 152 17.92 -0.24 2.03
N PRO A 153 19.18 0.15 1.79
CA PRO A 153 20.34 -0.60 2.28
C PRO A 153 20.50 -0.56 3.81
N TYR A 154 19.71 0.25 4.52
CA TYR A 154 19.81 0.42 5.98
C TYR A 154 18.68 -0.27 6.76
N SER A 155 17.78 -0.97 6.05
CA SER A 155 16.70 -1.77 6.63
C SER A 155 17.07 -3.26 6.59
N LEU A 156 16.64 -4.03 7.59
CA LEU A 156 16.81 -5.49 7.62
C LEU A 156 16.17 -6.13 6.39
N ILE A 157 14.97 -5.67 6.03
CA ILE A 157 14.33 -6.01 4.75
C ILE A 157 14.74 -4.92 3.76
N SER A 158 15.89 -5.14 3.12
CA SER A 158 16.52 -4.13 2.29
C SER A 158 15.86 -3.93 0.93
N ALA A 159 15.09 -4.89 0.43
CA ALA A 159 14.31 -4.68 -0.79
C ALA A 159 12.91 -5.29 -0.71
N ARG A 160 11.96 -4.68 -1.40
CA ARG A 160 10.56 -5.10 -1.45
C ARG A 160 10.05 -5.08 -2.89
N ILE A 161 9.73 -6.26 -3.43
CA ILE A 161 9.19 -6.43 -4.78
C ILE A 161 7.85 -5.70 -4.88
N ILE A 162 7.71 -4.82 -5.87
CA ILE A 162 6.49 -4.04 -6.14
C ILE A 162 5.81 -4.47 -7.46
N SER A 163 6.58 -5.02 -8.39
CA SER A 163 6.12 -5.54 -9.68
C SER A 163 6.98 -6.72 -10.11
N ASN A 164 6.37 -7.75 -10.69
CA ASN A 164 7.12 -8.88 -11.28
C ASN A 164 7.56 -8.57 -12.73
N ASN A 165 7.03 -7.51 -13.34
CA ASN A 165 7.40 -7.10 -14.70
C ASN A 165 8.43 -5.97 -14.64
N THR A 166 9.66 -6.28 -15.09
CA THR A 166 10.78 -5.34 -15.13
C THR A 166 10.67 -4.30 -16.25
N LEU A 167 9.84 -4.52 -17.26
CA LEU A 167 9.68 -3.63 -18.42
C LEU A 167 8.68 -2.50 -18.15
N PHE A 168 7.83 -2.62 -17.12
CA PHE A 168 6.86 -1.60 -16.80
C PHE A 168 7.44 -0.52 -15.89
N SER A 169 7.17 0.74 -16.25
CA SER A 169 7.48 1.90 -15.42
C SER A 169 6.55 1.97 -14.21
N ILE A 170 7.11 2.27 -13.05
CA ILE A 170 6.42 2.54 -11.80
C ILE A 170 6.12 4.04 -11.75
N ASN A 171 4.95 4.43 -12.26
CA ASN A 171 4.48 5.82 -12.37
C ASN A 171 3.10 5.99 -11.71
N ILE A 172 2.44 7.14 -11.92
CA ILE A 172 1.09 7.40 -11.37
C ILE A 172 0.09 6.33 -11.86
N ASN A 173 0.09 6.01 -13.16
CA ASN A 173 -0.83 5.02 -13.74
C ASN A 173 -0.65 3.62 -13.12
N PHE A 174 0.59 3.24 -12.80
CA PHE A 174 0.85 1.99 -12.07
C PHE A 174 0.10 1.95 -10.73
N PHE A 175 0.11 3.06 -9.98
CA PHE A 175 -0.61 3.14 -8.71
C PHE A 175 -2.13 3.26 -8.89
N ILE A 176 -2.62 3.96 -9.93
CA ILE A 176 -4.05 3.98 -10.27
C ILE A 176 -4.58 2.55 -10.45
N GLU A 177 -3.87 1.71 -11.22
CA GLU A 177 -4.30 0.33 -11.45
C GLU A 177 -4.26 -0.52 -10.17
N LYS A 178 -3.25 -0.33 -9.31
CA LYS A 178 -3.21 -1.02 -8.00
C LYS A 178 -4.38 -0.60 -7.10
N ILE A 179 -4.71 0.69 -7.07
CA ILE A 179 -5.83 1.20 -6.27
C ILE A 179 -7.16 0.70 -6.82
N LYS A 180 -7.35 0.65 -8.14
CA LYS A 180 -8.54 0.05 -8.78
C LYS A 180 -8.72 -1.42 -8.38
N ASN A 181 -7.65 -2.21 -8.47
CA ASN A 181 -7.69 -3.62 -8.07
C ASN A 181 -8.07 -3.76 -6.60
N SER A 182 -7.54 -2.88 -5.74
CA SER A 182 -7.91 -2.87 -4.35
C SER A 182 -9.37 -2.49 -4.11
N LEU A 183 -9.88 -1.44 -4.76
CA LEU A 183 -11.29 -1.03 -4.69
C LEU A 183 -12.23 -2.16 -5.07
N GLN A 184 -11.89 -2.92 -6.12
CA GLN A 184 -12.68 -4.08 -6.54
C GLN A 184 -12.77 -5.14 -5.43
N TRP A 185 -11.67 -5.40 -4.72
CA TRP A 185 -11.68 -6.32 -3.57
C TRP A 185 -12.55 -5.81 -2.43
N ARG A 186 -12.46 -4.52 -2.08
CA ARG A 186 -13.25 -3.93 -1.00
C ARG A 186 -14.74 -3.95 -1.35
N TYR A 187 -15.08 -3.64 -2.59
CA TYR A 187 -16.46 -3.73 -3.09
C TYR A 187 -17.02 -5.15 -2.97
N LYS A 188 -16.25 -6.17 -3.40
CA LYS A 188 -16.67 -7.58 -3.28
C LYS A 188 -16.93 -7.98 -1.82
N LEU A 189 -16.09 -7.56 -0.89
CA LEU A 189 -16.27 -7.86 0.54
C LEU A 189 -17.56 -7.23 1.06
N MET A 190 -17.84 -5.98 0.70
CA MET A 190 -19.07 -5.29 1.10
C MET A 190 -20.33 -5.95 0.52
N THR A 191 -20.34 -6.29 -0.77
CA THR A 191 -21.51 -6.91 -1.40
C THR A 191 -21.78 -8.32 -0.88
N ASN A 192 -20.73 -9.07 -0.55
CA ASN A 192 -20.88 -10.41 0.02
C ASN A 192 -21.47 -10.36 1.44
N HIS A 193 -21.10 -9.35 2.24
CA HIS A 193 -21.73 -9.12 3.55
C HIS A 193 -23.21 -8.76 3.43
N GLU A 194 -23.58 -7.86 2.49
CA GLU A 194 -24.99 -7.51 2.26
C GLU A 194 -25.82 -8.75 1.84
N ASN A 195 -25.28 -9.62 1.00
CA ASN A 195 -25.96 -10.86 0.60
C ASN A 195 -26.09 -11.86 1.77
N GLN A 196 -25.06 -11.98 2.62
CA GLN A 196 -25.13 -12.85 3.81
C GLN A 196 -26.12 -12.33 4.87
N GLU A 197 -26.20 -11.02 5.10
CA GLU A 197 -27.20 -10.44 6.00
C GLU A 197 -28.63 -10.67 5.47
N ASN A 198 -28.83 -10.59 4.15
CA ASN A 198 -30.11 -10.91 3.53
C ASN A 198 -30.46 -12.41 3.64
N ASP A 199 -29.48 -13.31 3.55
CA ASP A 199 -29.68 -14.75 3.70
C ASP A 199 -29.96 -15.15 5.16
N ILE A 200 -29.28 -14.51 6.13
CA ILE A 200 -29.51 -14.72 7.56
C ILE A 200 -30.89 -14.19 7.98
N HIS A 201 -31.34 -13.07 7.43
CA HIS A 201 -32.71 -12.59 7.65
C HIS A 201 -33.82 -13.46 7.04
N SER A 202 -33.48 -14.42 6.16
CA SER A 202 -34.43 -15.39 5.62
C SER A 202 -34.57 -16.67 6.47
N SER A 203 -33.70 -16.87 7.47
CA SER A 203 -33.77 -18.03 8.36
C SER A 203 -33.50 -17.68 9.83
N SER A 204 -34.61 -17.53 10.56
CA SER A 204 -34.75 -17.58 12.02
C SER A 204 -34.56 -16.28 12.81
N HIS A 205 -35.65 -15.97 13.53
CA HIS A 205 -35.87 -15.02 14.62
C HIS A 205 -36.06 -13.53 14.27
N ASN A 206 -37.34 -13.12 14.35
CA ASN A 206 -37.77 -11.81 14.82
C ASN A 206 -36.94 -11.40 16.05
N VAL A 207 -35.87 -10.65 15.82
CA VAL A 207 -35.32 -9.77 16.84
C VAL A 207 -36.12 -8.47 16.71
N ASN A 208 -36.99 -8.25 17.70
CA ASN A 208 -37.89 -7.13 17.77
C ASN A 208 -37.16 -5.81 17.50
N ASN A 209 -37.73 -5.02 16.58
CA ASN A 209 -37.39 -3.64 16.25
C ASN A 209 -37.61 -2.64 17.41
N GLU A 210 -37.58 -3.10 18.66
CA GLU A 210 -37.84 -2.28 19.86
C GLU A 210 -36.53 -1.70 20.44
N ASN A 211 -35.39 -2.38 20.34
CA ASN A 211 -34.13 -1.90 20.94
C ASN A 211 -33.42 -0.78 20.14
N ILE A 212 -33.70 -0.65 18.83
CA ILE A 212 -33.19 0.48 18.02
C ILE A 212 -34.04 1.74 18.25
N LYS A 213 -35.33 1.57 18.55
CA LYS A 213 -36.19 2.67 18.97
C LYS A 213 -35.87 3.14 20.38
N GLU A 214 -35.37 2.28 21.28
CA GLU A 214 -34.86 2.70 22.59
C GLU A 214 -33.57 3.54 22.50
N PHE A 215 -32.65 3.22 21.58
CA PHE A 215 -31.44 4.04 21.37
C PHE A 215 -31.72 5.39 20.72
N ILE A 216 -32.76 5.49 19.89
CA ILE A 216 -33.20 6.74 19.26
C ILE A 216 -34.11 7.55 20.20
N ASN A 217 -34.89 6.91 21.08
CA ASN A 217 -35.72 7.59 22.09
C ASN A 217 -34.96 8.02 23.34
N PHE A 218 -33.73 7.54 23.56
CA PHE A 218 -32.92 7.99 24.70
C PHE A 218 -32.46 9.46 24.56
N ASP A 219 -32.39 9.98 23.33
CA ASP A 219 -32.09 11.39 23.03
C ASP A 219 -33.35 12.30 23.05
N GLU A 220 -34.57 11.74 23.06
CA GLU A 220 -35.81 12.53 23.10
C GLU A 220 -36.39 12.72 24.51
N GLN A 221 -36.00 11.91 25.51
CA GLN A 221 -36.51 12.06 26.88
C GLN A 221 -35.68 12.97 27.80
N GLN A 222 -34.48 13.42 27.41
CA GLN A 222 -33.79 14.50 28.15
C GLN A 222 -34.20 15.92 27.71
N ASN A 223 -34.96 16.07 26.62
CA ASN A 223 -35.39 17.38 26.11
C ASN A 223 -36.79 17.81 26.59
N LYS A 224 -37.29 17.25 27.69
CA LYS A 224 -38.57 17.63 28.32
C LYS A 224 -38.47 17.90 29.83
N ILE A 225 -37.39 18.50 30.31
CA ILE A 225 -37.39 19.39 31.48
C ILE A 225 -36.29 20.40 31.20
N ASN A 226 -36.66 21.64 30.87
CA ASN A 226 -35.95 22.90 31.14
C ASN A 226 -36.52 24.00 30.25
N ASN A 227 -37.70 24.49 30.63
CA ASN A 227 -38.09 25.85 30.31
C ASN A 227 -37.38 26.79 31.30
N SER A 228 -36.90 27.93 30.79
CA SER A 228 -36.26 29.06 31.48
C SER A 228 -34.76 28.96 31.75
N THR A 229 -33.95 29.18 30.71
CA THR A 229 -32.89 30.21 30.70
C THR A 229 -32.23 30.25 29.33
N GLU A 230 -31.98 31.47 28.84
CA GLU A 230 -31.25 31.74 27.61
C GLU A 230 -29.88 31.03 27.62
N ASN A 231 -29.77 29.94 26.87
CA ASN A 231 -28.50 29.34 26.53
C ASN A 231 -28.48 29.18 25.01
N HIS A 232 -27.62 29.94 24.34
CA HIS A 232 -27.26 29.72 22.94
C HIS A 232 -26.60 28.34 22.83
N ILE A 233 -27.42 27.30 22.64
CA ILE A 233 -26.94 25.96 22.32
C ILE A 233 -26.44 26.04 20.87
N HIS A 234 -25.13 26.17 20.70
CA HIS A 234 -24.48 25.85 19.44
C HIS A 234 -24.71 24.37 19.17
N THR A 235 -25.77 24.04 18.44
CA THR A 235 -25.97 22.72 17.86
C THR A 235 -24.92 22.55 16.77
N TYR A 236 -23.78 21.97 17.13
CA TYR A 236 -22.80 21.51 16.14
C TYR A 236 -23.42 20.34 15.39
N THR A 237 -24.04 20.61 14.25
CA THR A 237 -24.42 19.60 13.27
C THR A 237 -23.15 19.10 12.58
N TYR A 238 -22.54 18.05 13.14
CA TYR A 238 -21.48 17.32 12.45
C TYR A 238 -22.10 16.56 11.28
N HIS A 239 -21.57 16.73 10.07
CA HIS A 239 -21.89 15.83 8.97
C HIS A 239 -21.37 14.43 9.29
N THR A 240 -22.28 13.48 9.48
CA THR A 240 -21.93 12.06 9.69
C THR A 240 -21.28 11.52 8.42
N LEU A 241 -20.15 10.81 8.58
CA LEU A 241 -19.45 10.14 7.48
C LEU A 241 -20.30 8.99 6.94
N ASN A 242 -20.23 8.75 5.62
CA ASN A 242 -20.86 7.57 5.03
C ASN A 242 -20.14 6.27 5.48
N PRO A 243 -20.76 5.41 6.32
CA PRO A 243 -20.10 4.21 6.84
C PRO A 243 -19.75 3.20 5.75
N LYS A 244 -20.50 3.17 4.64
CA LYS A 244 -20.19 2.31 3.48
C LYS A 244 -18.88 2.71 2.79
N LEU A 245 -18.38 3.92 3.03
CA LEU A 245 -17.13 4.43 2.46
C LEU A 245 -16.02 4.49 3.52
N CYS A 246 -16.15 3.76 4.63
CA CYS A 246 -15.17 3.67 5.70
C CYS A 246 -14.51 2.29 5.73
N TYR A 247 -13.29 2.17 5.21
CA TYR A 247 -12.55 0.91 5.15
C TYR A 247 -11.07 1.12 4.87
N ARG A 248 -10.25 0.08 5.11
CA ARG A 248 -8.87 0.05 4.63
C ARG A 248 -8.83 -0.13 3.13
N LEU A 249 -8.52 0.94 2.40
CA LEU A 249 -8.37 0.94 0.95
C LEU A 249 -7.09 0.23 0.51
N ILE A 250 -5.93 0.44 1.15
CA ILE A 250 -4.70 -0.30 0.82
C ILE A 250 -4.12 -0.91 2.10
N ASN A 251 -3.79 -2.20 2.04
CA ASN A 251 -3.27 -3.02 3.13
C ASN A 251 -1.88 -3.58 2.78
N ALA A 252 -0.94 -2.68 2.49
CA ALA A 252 0.48 -2.96 2.29
C ALA A 252 0.75 -4.12 1.31
N GLU A 253 1.51 -5.14 1.74
CA GLU A 253 1.83 -6.32 0.93
C GLU A 253 0.59 -7.10 0.51
N GLY A 254 -0.49 -7.05 1.28
CA GLY A 254 -1.76 -7.70 0.94
C GLY A 254 -2.38 -7.17 -0.36
N ASP A 255 -2.07 -5.92 -0.74
CA ASP A 255 -2.47 -5.31 -2.01
C ASP A 255 -1.30 -5.11 -2.99
N ASN A 256 -0.19 -5.81 -2.77
CA ASN A 256 1.02 -5.73 -3.59
C ASN A 256 1.61 -4.32 -3.69
N ILE A 257 1.53 -3.52 -2.61
CA ILE A 257 2.28 -2.27 -2.43
C ILE A 257 2.94 -2.30 -1.03
N PRO A 258 4.08 -3.01 -0.88
CA PRO A 258 4.72 -3.23 0.42
C PRO A 258 5.00 -1.93 1.18
N GLY A 259 4.48 -1.82 2.40
CA GLY A 259 4.66 -0.64 3.25
C GLY A 259 3.73 0.55 2.97
N LEU A 260 2.72 0.44 2.10
CA LEU A 260 1.69 1.47 1.93
C LEU A 260 0.41 1.09 2.67
N ILE A 261 -0.08 1.96 3.55
CA ILE A 261 -1.42 1.81 4.14
C ILE A 261 -2.26 3.02 3.75
N ILE A 262 -3.48 2.79 3.27
CA ILE A 262 -4.45 3.84 3.00
C ILE A 262 -5.77 3.43 3.63
N ASP A 263 -6.26 4.24 4.58
CA ASP A 263 -7.59 4.10 5.17
C ASP A 263 -8.49 5.21 4.59
N ARG A 264 -9.68 4.82 4.13
CA ARG A 264 -10.71 5.72 3.61
C ARG A 264 -11.77 5.96 4.68
N TYR A 265 -12.17 7.21 4.83
CA TYR A 265 -13.25 7.68 5.67
C TYR A 265 -14.10 8.64 4.84
N ASP A 266 -15.05 8.10 4.08
CA ASP A 266 -15.86 8.86 3.13
C ASP A 266 -15.00 9.57 2.05
N ASP A 267 -15.04 10.89 1.97
CA ASP A 267 -14.20 11.72 1.08
C ASP A 267 -12.83 12.08 1.70
N PHE A 268 -12.49 11.50 2.86
CA PHE A 268 -11.24 11.76 3.58
C PHE A 268 -10.35 10.53 3.59
N PHE A 269 -9.04 10.74 3.45
CA PHE A 269 -8.08 9.64 3.34
C PHE A 269 -6.96 9.80 4.37
N SER A 270 -6.62 8.72 5.05
CA SER A 270 -5.44 8.63 5.90
C SER A 270 -4.39 7.78 5.20
N ILE A 271 -3.21 8.33 4.92
CA ILE A 271 -2.13 7.64 4.20
C ILE A 271 -0.92 7.45 5.11
N GLN A 272 -0.35 6.24 5.10
CA GLN A 272 0.92 5.91 5.73
C GLN A 272 1.89 5.38 4.68
N HIS A 273 2.96 6.12 4.43
CA HIS A 273 4.13 5.63 3.74
C HIS A 273 5.03 5.04 4.83
N ILE A 274 5.21 3.73 4.92
CA ILE A 274 5.96 3.13 6.04
C ILE A 274 7.43 2.93 5.66
N THR A 275 7.67 2.60 4.39
CA THR A 275 8.98 2.22 3.85
C THR A 275 9.63 3.38 3.10
N LEU A 276 10.96 3.33 2.96
CA LEU A 276 11.71 4.31 2.16
C LEU A 276 11.18 4.38 0.73
N GLY A 277 10.87 3.22 0.15
CA GLY A 277 10.29 3.12 -1.19
C GLY A 277 8.95 3.83 -1.34
N CYS A 278 8.05 3.69 -0.36
CA CYS A 278 6.78 4.40 -0.36
C CYS A 278 6.96 5.91 -0.20
N GLU A 279 7.90 6.36 0.62
CA GLU A 279 8.21 7.79 0.77
C GLU A 279 8.77 8.38 -0.53
N MET A 280 9.68 7.66 -1.19
CA MET A 280 10.25 8.03 -2.49
C MET A 280 9.18 8.12 -3.59
N LEU A 281 8.17 7.26 -3.54
CA LEU A 281 7.07 7.21 -4.52
C LEU A 281 5.84 8.01 -4.07
N ALA A 282 5.94 8.80 -3.00
CA ALA A 282 4.80 9.45 -2.37
C ALA A 282 4.01 10.34 -3.34
N TYR A 283 4.69 11.10 -4.22
CA TYR A 283 4.03 11.91 -5.24
C TYR A 283 3.16 11.04 -6.15
N ASN A 284 3.74 9.99 -6.73
CA ASN A 284 3.03 9.11 -7.66
C ASN A 284 1.83 8.43 -6.99
N ILE A 285 1.98 7.98 -5.74
CA ILE A 285 0.91 7.36 -4.93
C ILE A 285 -0.19 8.37 -4.62
N ASN A 286 0.18 9.54 -4.11
CA ASN A 286 -0.77 10.56 -3.68
C ASN A 286 -1.55 11.13 -4.88
N HIS A 287 -0.87 11.37 -6.00
CA HIS A 287 -1.52 11.83 -7.23
C HIS A 287 -2.48 10.79 -7.80
N ALA A 288 -2.17 9.50 -7.70
CA ALA A 288 -3.12 8.45 -8.11
C ALA A 288 -4.41 8.47 -7.27
N ILE A 289 -4.33 8.74 -5.96
CA ILE A 289 -5.51 8.93 -5.11
C ILE A 289 -6.28 10.20 -5.48
N LEU A 290 -5.57 11.31 -5.71
CA LEU A 290 -6.18 12.58 -6.11
C LEU A 290 -6.96 12.43 -7.42
N GLU A 291 -6.36 11.81 -8.43
CA GLU A 291 -6.96 11.62 -9.76
C GLU A 291 -8.15 10.67 -9.71
N LEU A 292 -8.03 9.54 -8.99
CA LEU A 292 -9.05 8.50 -9.03
C LEU A 292 -10.25 8.79 -8.12
N LEU A 293 -10.02 9.42 -6.96
CA LEU A 293 -11.00 9.51 -5.88
C LEU A 293 -11.37 10.93 -5.48
N ASN A 294 -10.67 11.96 -6.00
CA ASN A 294 -10.96 13.37 -5.76
C ASN A 294 -11.29 13.70 -4.28
N PRO A 295 -10.37 13.40 -3.35
CA PRO A 295 -10.64 13.52 -1.92
C PRO A 295 -10.78 14.97 -1.46
N LYS A 296 -11.61 15.22 -0.45
CA LYS A 296 -11.70 16.53 0.22
C LYS A 296 -10.46 16.85 1.05
N ALA A 297 -9.88 15.83 1.70
CA ALA A 297 -8.59 15.98 2.36
C ALA A 297 -7.84 14.66 2.49
N ILE A 298 -6.52 14.77 2.57
CA ILE A 298 -5.59 13.69 2.88
C ILE A 298 -4.87 14.02 4.19
N ILE A 299 -4.81 13.05 5.10
CA ILE A 299 -4.04 13.12 6.33
C ILE A 299 -2.91 12.10 6.23
N PHE A 300 -1.67 12.56 6.34
CA PHE A 300 -0.51 11.68 6.45
C PHE A 300 -0.31 11.28 7.91
N ARG A 301 -0.46 9.98 8.20
CA ARG A 301 -0.27 9.36 9.52
C ARG A 301 1.07 8.61 9.58
N ASN A 302 2.13 9.29 9.18
CA ASN A 302 3.50 8.79 9.23
C ASN A 302 4.12 8.89 10.64
N ASP A 303 3.29 8.82 11.69
CA ASP A 303 3.66 8.92 13.11
C ASP A 303 3.95 7.57 13.78
N ILE A 304 4.09 6.50 13.00
CA ILE A 304 4.32 5.15 13.48
C ILE A 304 5.82 4.87 13.70
N LYS A 305 6.16 4.04 14.69
CA LYS A 305 7.56 3.77 15.08
C LYS A 305 8.32 2.93 14.05
N GLU A 306 7.61 2.14 13.26
CA GLU A 306 8.15 1.23 12.24
C GLU A 306 8.96 1.98 11.17
N ARG A 307 8.64 3.25 10.91
CA ARG A 307 9.42 4.14 10.04
C ARG A 307 10.87 4.29 10.50
N LEU A 308 11.15 4.14 11.79
CA LEU A 308 12.51 4.18 12.33
C LEU A 308 13.35 2.96 11.88
N ASN A 309 12.72 1.83 11.58
CA ASN A 309 13.41 0.66 11.00
C ASN A 309 13.91 0.96 9.57
N GLU A 310 13.23 1.87 8.89
CA GLU A 310 13.57 2.35 7.54
C GLU A 310 14.43 3.62 7.58
N LYS A 311 14.86 4.06 8.77
CA LYS A 311 15.65 5.29 9.03
C LYS A 311 14.95 6.58 8.58
N LEU A 312 13.62 6.59 8.61
CA LEU A 312 12.76 7.70 8.23
C LEU A 312 12.31 8.54 9.43
N GLU A 313 12.09 9.84 9.20
CA GLU A 313 11.42 10.72 10.15
C GLU A 313 9.95 10.35 10.32
N ILE A 314 9.47 10.42 11.55
CA ILE A 314 8.05 10.28 11.87
C ILE A 314 7.38 11.66 11.89
N TYR A 315 6.20 11.77 11.26
CA TYR A 315 5.48 13.04 11.17
C TYR A 315 3.98 12.86 10.94
N LYS A 316 3.20 13.90 11.26
CA LYS A 316 1.82 14.05 10.81
C LYS A 316 1.71 15.29 9.92
N LYS A 317 0.91 15.20 8.86
CA LYS A 317 0.64 16.33 7.97
C LYS A 317 -0.79 16.24 7.45
N LYS A 318 -1.44 17.39 7.28
CA LYS A 318 -2.72 17.49 6.59
C LYS A 318 -2.53 18.14 5.23
N ARG A 319 -3.18 17.60 4.21
CA ARG A 319 -3.33 18.20 2.88
C ARG A 319 -4.82 18.42 2.64
N ILE A 320 -5.22 19.67 2.55
CA ILE A 320 -6.59 20.08 2.25
C ILE A 320 -6.62 20.43 0.78
N GLU A 321 -7.45 19.75 0.00
CA GLU A 321 -7.76 20.19 -1.35
C GLU A 321 -8.89 21.21 -1.22
N LYS A 322 -8.64 22.45 -1.61
CA LYS A 322 -9.72 23.43 -1.70
C LYS A 322 -10.63 22.95 -2.83
N THR A 323 -11.83 22.48 -2.51
CA THR A 323 -12.90 22.37 -3.49
C THR A 323 -13.05 23.74 -4.16
N CYS A 324 -12.75 23.81 -5.46
CA CYS A 324 -13.23 24.90 -6.29
C CYS A 324 -14.76 24.86 -6.18
N VAL A 325 -15.32 25.85 -5.49
CA VAL A 325 -16.76 26.13 -5.47
C VAL A 325 -17.15 26.70 -6.83
#